data_AF-A0A661M0Q8-F1
#
_entry.id   AF-A0A661M0Q8-F1
#
_cell.length_a   1.000
_cell.length_b   1.000
_cell.length_c   1.000
_cell.angle_alpha   90.00
_cell.angle_beta   90.00
_cell.angle_gamma   90.00
#
_symmetry.space_group_name_H-M   'P 1'
#
loop_
_entity.id
_entity.type
_entity.pdbx_description
1 polymer ?
#
loop_
_entity_poly.entity_id
_entity_poly.type
_entity_poly.pdbx_seq_one_letter_code
_entity_poly.pdbx_strand_id
1 'polypeptide(L)'
;MITLSRSQVVGAEILSEDRVRFTAIQEDHIYGMEVEMDVQGSTGEILTIKGLMKRYTTPICPQAVDVLQEAVGMRLRGETWEYDIMRRIGRKGCQHFAEIMIECGRCLDPVRMSSALEEALKQDAGLDQNAFLQEWLASHPEARHGCLATS
;
A
#
# COMPACT_ATOMS: atom_id res chain seq x y z
N MET A 1 9.82 8.06 29.43
CA MET A 1 9.11 9.01 28.55
C MET A 1 9.53 8.67 27.13
N ILE A 2 8.62 8.23 26.26
CA ILE A 2 8.99 7.88 24.88
C ILE A 2 9.04 9.17 24.09
N THR A 3 10.25 9.60 23.72
CA THR A 3 10.52 10.90 23.07
C THR A 3 10.25 10.86 21.56
N LEU A 4 10.29 9.66 20.96
CA LEU A 4 10.00 9.44 19.54
C LEU A 4 9.31 8.07 19.40
N SER A 5 8.04 8.07 19.05
CA SER A 5 7.30 6.87 18.63
C SER A 5 6.65 7.20 17.31
N ARG A 6 6.88 6.35 16.30
CA ARG A 6 6.13 6.35 15.05
C ARG A 6 5.68 4.91 14.81
N SER A 7 4.38 4.74 14.65
CA SER A 7 3.76 3.47 14.30
C SER A 7 3.01 3.65 13.01
N GLN A 8 3.16 2.70 12.11
CA GLN A 8 2.44 2.65 10.85
C GLN A 8 1.89 1.25 10.68
N VAL A 9 0.61 1.16 10.33
CA VAL A 9 -0.08 -0.11 10.13
C VAL A 9 -0.80 -0.03 8.81
N VAL A 10 -0.61 -1.06 7.97
CA VAL A 10 -1.30 -1.22 6.69
C VAL A 10 -2.15 -2.48 6.80
N GLY A 11 -3.46 -2.31 6.72
CA GLY A 11 -4.41 -3.40 6.48
C GLY A 11 -4.74 -3.46 4.99
N ALA A 12 -5.01 -4.66 4.49
CA ALA A 12 -5.43 -4.88 3.12
C ALA A 12 -6.59 -5.88 3.05
N GLU A 13 -7.53 -5.63 2.15
CA GLU A 13 -8.72 -6.43 1.92
C GLU A 13 -8.88 -6.68 0.41
N ILE A 14 -9.10 -7.93 0.01
CA ILE A 14 -9.45 -8.29 -1.37
C ILE A 14 -10.95 -8.08 -1.53
N LEU A 15 -11.36 -7.02 -2.23
CA LEU A 15 -12.78 -6.69 -2.45
C LEU A 15 -13.41 -7.48 -3.60
N SER A 16 -12.59 -7.90 -4.56
CA SER A 16 -12.97 -8.71 -5.73
C SER A 16 -11.72 -9.30 -6.36
N GLU A 17 -11.85 -10.12 -7.40
CA GLU A 17 -10.72 -10.78 -8.10
C GLU A 17 -9.57 -9.83 -8.46
N ASP A 18 -9.85 -8.56 -8.78
CA ASP A 18 -8.84 -7.60 -9.22
C ASP A 18 -8.84 -6.26 -8.46
N ARG A 19 -9.39 -6.23 -7.24
CA ARG A 19 -9.45 -5.00 -6.42
C ARG A 19 -9.00 -5.25 -5.00
N VAL A 20 -7.98 -4.49 -4.59
CA VAL A 20 -7.45 -4.49 -3.23
C VAL A 20 -7.75 -3.15 -2.58
N ARG A 21 -8.34 -3.16 -1.39
CA ARG A 21 -8.48 -1.96 -0.55
C ARG A 21 -7.42 -1.98 0.53
N PHE A 22 -6.68 -0.90 0.63
CA PHE A 22 -5.79 -0.62 1.76
C PHE A 22 -6.47 0.33 2.73
N THR A 23 -6.37 0.00 4.02
CA THR A 23 -6.67 0.92 5.11
C THR A 23 -5.42 1.03 5.95
N ALA A 24 -4.82 2.21 5.97
CA ALA A 24 -3.55 2.43 6.62
C ALA A 24 -3.60 3.61 7.58
N ILE A 25 -2.90 3.47 8.71
CA ILE A 25 -2.79 4.50 9.74
C ILE A 25 -1.32 4.79 9.99
N GLN A 26 -1.02 6.06 10.26
CA GLN A 26 0.26 6.50 10.78
C GLN A 26 0.03 7.36 12.01
N GLU A 27 0.67 6.96 13.10
CA GLU A 27 0.56 7.61 14.39
C GLU A 27 1.96 7.90 14.91
N ASP A 28 2.25 9.18 15.14
CA ASP A 28 3.42 9.61 15.88
C ASP A 28 3.05 10.62 16.98
N HIS A 29 4.04 11.09 17.72
CA HIS A 29 3.84 12.03 18.84
C HIS A 29 3.21 13.40 18.46
N ILE A 30 3.22 13.77 17.17
CA ILE A 30 2.71 15.03 16.63
C ILE A 30 1.56 14.78 15.63
N TYR A 31 1.73 13.83 14.72
CA TYR A 31 0.83 13.57 13.60
C TYR A 31 0.04 12.28 13.79
N GLY A 32 -1.21 12.29 13.32
CA GLY A 32 -2.09 11.13 13.29
C GLY A 32 -2.89 11.18 12.01
N MET A 33 -2.76 10.16 11.16
CA MET A 33 -3.24 10.19 9.78
C MET A 33 -3.74 8.84 9.34
N GLU A 34 -4.75 8.83 8.47
CA GLU A 34 -5.33 7.62 7.90
C GLU A 34 -5.50 7.77 6.40
N VAL A 35 -5.37 6.67 5.68
CA VAL A 35 -5.62 6.55 4.25
C VAL A 35 -6.48 5.33 3.98
N GLU A 36 -7.50 5.49 3.14
CA GLU A 36 -8.24 4.41 2.50
C GLU A 36 -7.94 4.49 1.00
N MET A 37 -7.36 3.46 0.40
CA MET A 37 -6.92 3.46 -0.99
C MET A 37 -7.31 2.17 -1.69
N ASP A 38 -8.05 2.28 -2.79
CA ASP A 38 -8.38 1.13 -3.63
C ASP A 38 -7.44 1.08 -4.82
N VAL A 39 -6.92 -0.11 -5.08
CA VAL A 39 -5.92 -0.38 -6.11
C VAL A 39 -6.38 -1.55 -6.95
N GLN A 40 -6.19 -1.43 -8.27
CA GLN A 40 -6.37 -2.55 -9.19
C GLN A 40 -5.19 -3.53 -9.04
N GLY A 41 -5.49 -4.79 -8.72
CA GLY A 41 -4.49 -5.79 -8.38
C GLY A 41 -3.53 -6.14 -9.52
N SER A 42 -4.03 -6.16 -10.75
CA SER A 42 -3.31 -6.56 -11.96
C SER A 42 -2.40 -5.46 -12.50
N THR A 43 -2.81 -4.20 -12.40
CA THR A 43 -2.09 -3.06 -12.98
C THR A 43 -1.32 -2.24 -11.96
N GLY A 44 -1.68 -2.35 -10.67
CA GLY A 44 -1.24 -1.49 -9.59
C GLY A 44 -1.84 -0.08 -9.65
N GLU A 45 -2.87 0.16 -10.46
CA GLU A 45 -3.49 1.47 -10.61
C GLU A 45 -4.30 1.87 -9.38
N ILE A 46 -4.08 3.08 -8.86
CA ILE A 46 -4.89 3.67 -7.78
C ILE A 46 -6.24 4.09 -8.37
N LEU A 47 -7.31 3.43 -7.94
CA LEU A 47 -8.68 3.68 -8.40
C LEU A 47 -9.36 4.79 -7.59
N THR A 48 -9.21 4.74 -6.28
CA THR A 48 -9.76 5.75 -5.37
C THR A 48 -8.85 5.94 -4.18
N ILE A 49 -8.81 7.14 -3.63
CA ILE A 49 -8.09 7.41 -2.39
C ILE A 49 -8.84 8.44 -1.54
N LYS A 50 -8.85 8.22 -0.23
CA LYS A 50 -9.32 9.15 0.78
C LYS A 50 -8.26 9.24 1.86
N GLY A 51 -8.17 10.40 2.52
CA GLY A 51 -7.31 10.59 3.66
C GLY A 51 -7.99 11.38 4.77
N LEU A 52 -7.53 11.17 5.99
CA LEU A 52 -7.96 11.92 7.16
C LEU A 52 -6.74 12.31 7.99
N MET A 53 -6.65 13.59 8.37
CA MET A 53 -5.69 14.04 9.37
C MET A 53 -6.39 14.22 10.72
N LYS A 54 -6.02 13.41 11.70
CA LYS A 54 -6.55 13.44 13.07
C LYS A 54 -5.77 14.39 13.97
N ARG A 55 -4.45 14.40 13.85
CA ARG A 55 -3.55 15.33 14.56
C ARG A 55 -2.56 15.97 13.60
N TYR A 56 -2.39 17.29 13.74
CA TYR A 56 -1.52 18.11 12.92
C TYR A 56 -1.20 19.42 13.64
N THR A 57 -0.15 20.11 13.20
CA THR A 57 0.39 21.29 13.88
C THR A 57 -0.06 22.62 13.29
N THR A 58 -0.51 22.63 12.03
CA THR A 58 -0.87 23.88 11.34
C THR A 58 -2.22 23.79 10.63
N PRO A 59 -3.01 24.87 10.58
CA PRO A 59 -4.33 24.86 9.93
C PRO A 59 -4.31 24.58 8.42
N ILE A 60 -3.15 24.71 7.77
CA ILE A 60 -2.99 24.40 6.34
C ILE A 60 -2.88 22.89 6.09
N CYS A 61 -2.44 22.10 7.10
CA CYS A 61 -2.21 20.66 6.94
C CYS A 61 -3.42 19.91 6.33
N PRO A 62 -4.68 20.11 6.78
CA PRO A 62 -5.83 19.42 6.21
C PRO A 62 -6.02 19.63 4.70
N GLN A 63 -5.52 20.72 4.11
CA GLN A 63 -5.64 20.96 2.67
C GLN A 63 -4.83 19.95 1.83
N ALA A 64 -3.84 19.28 2.42
CA ALA A 64 -3.10 18.22 1.74
C ALA A 64 -3.96 16.95 1.49
N VAL A 65 -5.13 16.83 2.13
CA VAL A 65 -6.09 15.75 1.81
C VAL A 65 -6.60 15.88 0.37
N ASP A 66 -6.85 17.11 -0.10
CA ASP A 66 -7.33 17.33 -1.47
C ASP A 66 -6.28 16.93 -2.52
N VAL A 67 -4.99 17.11 -2.19
CA VAL A 67 -3.86 16.73 -3.06
C VAL A 67 -3.80 15.23 -3.31
N LEU A 68 -4.36 14.39 -2.42
CA LEU A 68 -4.40 12.94 -2.60
C LEU A 68 -5.07 12.53 -3.91
N GLN A 69 -6.03 13.32 -4.42
CA GLN A 69 -6.70 13.01 -5.68
C GLN A 69 -5.74 13.02 -6.89
N GLU A 70 -4.58 13.69 -6.80
CA GLU A 70 -3.53 13.58 -7.83
C GLU A 70 -3.01 12.14 -7.99
N ALA A 71 -3.18 11.28 -6.98
CA ALA A 71 -2.73 9.90 -7.01
C ALA A 71 -3.61 8.97 -7.85
N VAL A 72 -4.88 9.34 -8.07
CA VAL A 72 -5.81 8.51 -8.86
C VAL A 72 -5.24 8.35 -10.29
N GLY A 73 -5.21 7.11 -10.77
CA GLY A 73 -4.60 6.72 -12.04
C GLY A 73 -3.07 6.50 -11.99
N MET A 74 -2.40 6.76 -10.87
CA MET A 74 -0.99 6.39 -10.71
C MET A 74 -0.84 4.88 -10.53
N ARG A 75 0.28 4.32 -11.01
CA ARG A 75 0.56 2.87 -10.97
C ARG A 75 1.68 2.54 -9.99
N LEU A 76 1.43 1.66 -9.04
CA LEU A 76 2.32 1.24 -7.95
C LEU A 76 3.36 0.17 -8.37
N ARG A 77 3.77 0.14 -9.64
CA ARG A 77 4.60 -0.93 -10.23
C ARG A 77 5.70 -0.47 -11.18
N GLY A 78 5.86 0.84 -11.41
CA GLY A 78 6.94 1.39 -12.24
C GLY A 78 8.22 1.65 -11.47
N GLU A 79 9.41 1.56 -12.08
CA GLU A 79 10.70 1.75 -11.37
C GLU A 79 10.80 3.03 -10.52
N THR A 80 10.06 4.09 -10.89
CA THR A 80 10.06 5.39 -10.21
C THR A 80 8.77 5.70 -9.46
N TRP A 81 7.85 4.74 -9.29
CA TRP A 81 6.51 5.03 -8.77
C TRP A 81 6.55 5.66 -7.37
N GLU A 82 7.46 5.21 -6.49
CA GLU A 82 7.66 5.78 -5.15
C GLU A 82 8.11 7.25 -5.23
N TYR A 83 9.03 7.55 -6.15
CA TYR A 83 9.50 8.91 -6.38
C TYR A 83 8.37 9.82 -6.87
N ASP A 84 7.53 9.32 -7.77
CA ASP A 84 6.40 10.07 -8.31
C ASP A 84 5.36 10.38 -7.22
N ILE A 85 5.10 9.41 -6.32
CA ILE A 85 4.23 9.62 -5.14
C ILE A 85 4.82 10.69 -4.23
N MET A 86 6.12 10.60 -3.88
CA MET A 86 6.78 11.62 -3.06
C MET A 86 6.75 13.00 -3.71
N ARG A 87 6.93 13.08 -5.02
CA ARG A 87 6.94 14.33 -5.77
C ARG A 87 5.56 14.97 -5.84
N ARG A 88 4.53 14.18 -6.15
CA ARG A 88 3.17 14.69 -6.40
C ARG A 88 2.35 14.84 -5.13
N ILE A 89 2.47 13.90 -4.19
CA ILE A 89 1.68 13.88 -2.96
C ILE A 89 2.50 14.43 -1.80
N GLY A 90 3.76 14.01 -1.68
CA GLY A 90 4.61 14.40 -0.56
C GLY A 90 4.95 15.89 -0.56
N ARG A 91 5.61 16.34 -1.63
CA ARG A 91 6.13 17.72 -1.75
C ARG A 91 5.03 18.76 -1.99
N LYS A 92 3.97 18.42 -2.72
CA LYS A 92 2.84 19.34 -2.97
C LYS A 92 1.75 19.29 -1.90
N GLY A 93 1.68 18.20 -1.14
CA GLY A 93 0.67 17.97 -0.11
C GLY A 93 1.34 17.68 1.23
N CYS A 94 1.42 16.40 1.60
CA CYS A 94 2.00 15.96 2.87
C CYS A 94 2.89 14.74 2.69
N GLN A 95 4.14 14.84 3.17
CA GLN A 95 5.10 13.74 3.16
C GLN A 95 4.57 12.49 3.86
N HIS A 96 3.89 12.64 5.01
CA HIS A 96 3.36 11.50 5.75
C HIS A 96 2.30 10.72 4.96
N PHE A 97 1.44 11.40 4.20
CA PHE A 97 0.50 10.70 3.32
C PHE A 97 1.22 9.93 2.20
N ALA A 98 2.24 10.54 1.60
CA ALA A 98 3.04 9.87 0.57
C ALA A 98 3.73 8.61 1.12
N GLU A 99 4.26 8.68 2.34
CA GLU A 99 4.87 7.52 3.03
C GLU A 99 3.86 6.41 3.30
N ILE A 100 2.65 6.74 3.76
CA ILE A 100 1.56 5.76 3.95
C ILE A 100 1.23 5.05 2.63
N MET A 101 1.06 5.82 1.56
CA MET A 101 0.74 5.27 0.23
C MET A 101 1.84 4.37 -0.32
N ILE A 102 3.11 4.72 -0.08
CA ILE A 102 4.24 3.89 -0.49
C ILE A 102 4.23 2.55 0.24
N GLU A 103 3.98 2.53 1.54
CA GLU A 103 3.86 1.25 2.24
C GLU A 103 2.65 0.43 1.77
N CYS A 104 1.51 1.06 1.49
CA CYS A 104 0.38 0.36 0.84
C CYS A 104 0.80 -0.26 -0.50
N GLY A 105 1.52 0.46 -1.35
CA GLY A 105 1.99 -0.05 -2.63
C GLY A 105 2.96 -1.23 -2.49
N ARG A 106 3.88 -1.18 -1.53
CA ARG A 106 4.80 -2.29 -1.21
C ARG A 106 4.08 -3.54 -0.73
N CYS A 107 2.90 -3.38 -0.11
CA CYS A 107 2.07 -4.49 0.34
C CYS A 107 1.19 -5.12 -0.76
N LEU A 108 1.10 -4.54 -1.96
CA LEU A 108 0.19 -5.01 -3.01
C LEU A 108 0.42 -6.47 -3.41
N ASP A 109 1.65 -6.80 -3.82
CA ASP A 109 1.95 -8.16 -4.25
C ASP A 109 1.95 -9.18 -3.11
N PRO A 110 2.50 -8.87 -1.91
CA PRO A 110 2.35 -9.75 -0.76
C PRO A 110 0.91 -10.12 -0.46
N VAL A 111 -0.01 -9.16 -0.49
CA VAL A 111 -1.44 -9.41 -0.21
C VAL A 111 -2.07 -10.31 -1.28
N ARG A 112 -1.78 -10.06 -2.56
CA ARG A 112 -2.25 -10.92 -3.67
C ARG A 112 -1.75 -12.35 -3.52
N MET A 113 -0.46 -12.50 -3.23
CA MET A 113 0.20 -13.79 -3.06
C MET A 113 -0.35 -14.55 -1.85
N SER A 114 -0.49 -13.88 -0.70
CA SER A 114 -1.07 -14.48 0.51
C SER A 114 -2.52 -14.92 0.29
N SER A 115 -3.33 -14.13 -0.41
CA SER A 115 -4.70 -14.52 -0.76
C SER A 115 -4.76 -15.73 -1.68
N ALA A 116 -3.89 -15.80 -2.68
CA ALA A 116 -3.79 -16.94 -3.58
C ALA A 116 -3.34 -18.21 -2.84
N LEU A 117 -2.36 -18.09 -1.93
CA LEU A 117 -1.89 -19.19 -1.10
C LEU A 117 -2.99 -19.70 -0.14
N GLU A 118 -3.75 -18.78 0.48
CA GLU A 118 -4.86 -19.15 1.36
C GLU A 118 -5.92 -19.96 0.60
N GLU A 119 -6.27 -19.55 -0.62
CA GLU A 119 -7.22 -20.27 -1.46
C GLU A 119 -6.68 -21.66 -1.87
N ALA A 120 -5.40 -21.74 -2.25
CA ALA A 120 -4.77 -23.02 -2.58
C ALA A 120 -4.75 -23.98 -1.37
N LEU A 121 -4.47 -23.48 -0.16
CA LEU A 121 -4.47 -24.26 1.07
C LEU A 121 -5.87 -24.76 1.48
N LYS A 122 -6.94 -24.02 1.13
CA LYS A 122 -8.32 -24.50 1.33
C LYS A 122 -8.64 -25.70 0.44
N GLN A 123 -8.03 -25.78 -0.73
CA GLN A 123 -8.22 -26.87 -1.70
C GLN A 123 -7.30 -28.06 -1.39
N ASP A 124 -6.07 -27.79 -0.96
CA ASP A 124 -5.08 -28.79 -0.55
C ASP A 124 -4.31 -28.35 0.70
N ALA A 125 -4.67 -28.90 1.86
CA ALA A 125 -4.00 -28.60 3.13
C ALA A 125 -2.56 -29.16 3.21
N GLY A 126 -2.18 -30.09 2.31
CA GLY A 126 -0.85 -30.66 2.19
C GLY A 126 0.05 -29.94 1.19
N LEU A 127 -0.43 -28.84 0.58
CA LEU A 127 0.29 -28.07 -0.42
C LEU A 127 1.69 -27.67 0.07
N ASP A 128 2.70 -27.92 -0.76
CA ASP A 128 4.02 -27.34 -0.56
C ASP A 128 3.97 -25.83 -0.84
N GLN A 129 3.92 -25.06 0.25
CA GLN A 129 3.80 -23.61 0.19
C GLN A 129 5.01 -22.97 -0.51
N ASN A 130 6.23 -23.50 -0.32
CA ASN A 130 7.40 -22.92 -0.96
C ASN A 130 7.36 -23.11 -2.47
N ALA A 131 6.98 -24.31 -2.92
CA ALA A 131 6.80 -24.59 -4.34
C ALA A 131 5.73 -23.67 -4.96
N PHE A 132 4.60 -23.49 -4.27
CA PHE A 132 3.53 -22.58 -4.70
C PHE A 132 4.03 -21.13 -4.83
N LEU A 133 4.76 -20.61 -3.85
CA LEU A 133 5.27 -19.24 -3.89
C LEU A 133 6.23 -19.01 -5.06
N GLN A 134 7.11 -19.97 -5.35
CA GLN A 134 8.02 -19.89 -6.50
C GLN A 134 7.25 -19.90 -7.84
N GLU A 135 6.23 -20.75 -7.96
CA GLU A 135 5.36 -20.79 -9.14
C GLU A 135 4.55 -19.48 -9.30
N TRP A 136 4.07 -18.93 -8.19
CA TRP A 136 3.35 -17.67 -8.18
C TRP A 136 4.25 -16.51 -8.66
N LEU A 137 5.48 -16.41 -8.15
CA LEU A 137 6.46 -15.41 -8.62
C LEU A 137 6.91 -15.63 -10.07
N ALA A 138 6.90 -16.89 -10.54
CA ALA A 138 7.18 -17.20 -11.93
C ALA A 138 6.06 -16.70 -12.87
N SER A 139 4.81 -16.83 -12.46
CA SER A 139 3.62 -16.40 -13.21
C SER A 139 3.28 -14.90 -13.06
N HIS A 140 3.83 -14.22 -12.05
CA HIS A 140 3.63 -12.80 -11.77
C HIS A 140 4.95 -12.02 -11.84
N PRO A 141 5.52 -11.79 -13.04
CA PRO A 141 6.80 -11.12 -13.20
C PRO A 141 6.80 -9.69 -12.64
N GLU A 142 5.64 -9.04 -12.59
CA GLU A 142 5.46 -7.72 -11.96
C GLU A 142 5.89 -7.66 -10.48
N ALA A 143 5.83 -8.78 -9.76
CA ALA A 143 5.98 -8.86 -8.32
C ALA A 143 7.43 -9.17 -7.92
N ARG A 144 8.29 -9.52 -8.90
CA ARG A 144 9.69 -9.92 -8.67
C ARG A 144 10.56 -8.81 -8.09
N HIS A 145 10.16 -7.56 -8.29
CA HIS A 145 10.88 -6.39 -7.77
C HIS A 145 10.31 -5.89 -6.43
N GLY A 146 9.26 -6.54 -5.92
CA GLY A 146 8.67 -6.22 -4.61
C GLY A 146 9.44 -6.82 -3.46
N CYS A 147 9.00 -6.54 -2.23
CA CYS A 147 9.59 -7.03 -0.97
C CYS A 147 9.45 -8.57 -0.77
N LEU A 148 9.09 -9.31 -1.81
CA LEU A 148 8.85 -10.75 -1.85
C LEU A 148 10.07 -11.56 -2.27
N ALA A 149 11.24 -10.93 -2.39
CA ALA A 149 12.48 -11.59 -2.77
C ALA A 149 12.90 -12.63 -1.70
N THR A 150 12.43 -13.86 -1.86
CA THR A 150 13.11 -15.05 -1.36
C THR A 150 14.40 -15.17 -2.17
N SER A 151 15.50 -14.69 -1.59
CA SER A 151 16.86 -15.01 -2.01
C SER A 151 17.16 -16.48 -1.84
#